data_AF-A0A2M8CLW3-F1
#
_entry.id   AF-A0A2M8CLW3-F1
#
_cell.length_a   1.000
_cell.length_b   1.000
_cell.length_c   1.000
_cell.angle_alpha   90.00
_cell.angle_beta   90.00
_cell.angle_gamma   90.00
#
_symmetry.space_group_name_H-M   'P 1'
#
loop_
_entity.id
_entity.type
_entity.pdbx_description
1 polymer ?
#
loop_
_entity_poly.entity_id
_entity_poly.type
_entity_poly.pdbx_seq_one_letter_code
_entity_poly.pdbx_strand_id
1 'polypeptide(L)'
;MKRLILYLSAIVFLGSCSNSGNGELVGTRKNSKPFYQPDPYGMVFVPQGSYTMGAGDEDLTHSNLIQPKTISVSAFFMDETEITNDKYRMFVNWVRDSIARTMLGDVRPEDYLIEENEKTGEVYDPPYLNWKTDIEWNSKDQDVRDVLEDMYLPEHERFFRRKEIDTRKLMYEYYWVDLHAAAKKDFT
;
A
#
# COMPACT_ATOMS: atom_id res chain seq x y z
N MET A 1 20.95 62.56 -39.47
CA MET A 1 21.99 61.60 -39.88
C MET A 1 22.70 60.97 -38.67
N LYS A 2 23.38 61.73 -37.79
CA LYS A 2 24.16 61.17 -36.65
C LYS A 2 23.34 60.38 -35.61
N ARG A 3 22.13 60.84 -35.28
CA ARG A 3 21.23 60.13 -34.34
C ARG A 3 20.63 58.83 -34.92
N LEU A 4 20.42 58.79 -36.22
CA LEU A 4 19.92 57.60 -36.94
C LEU A 4 20.96 56.47 -36.96
N ILE A 5 22.24 56.81 -37.13
CA ILE A 5 23.35 55.86 -37.07
C ILE A 5 23.50 55.27 -35.66
N LEU A 6 23.27 56.07 -34.62
CA LEU A 6 23.28 55.61 -33.22
C LEU A 6 22.17 54.59 -32.94
N TYR A 7 20.93 54.85 -33.38
CA TYR A 7 19.83 53.91 -33.21
C TYR A 7 20.04 52.61 -34.00
N LEU A 8 20.60 52.70 -35.21
CA LEU A 8 20.93 51.51 -36.02
C LEU A 8 22.02 50.66 -35.35
N SER A 9 23.05 51.30 -34.78
CA SER A 9 24.11 50.59 -34.06
C SER A 9 23.60 49.90 -32.79
N ALA A 10 22.66 50.53 -32.06
CA ALA A 10 22.07 49.93 -30.87
C ALA A 10 21.22 48.68 -31.19
N ILE A 11 20.52 48.68 -32.33
CA ILE A 11 19.74 47.52 -32.80
C ILE A 11 20.67 46.35 -33.16
N VAL A 12 21.81 46.62 -33.80
CA VAL A 12 22.79 45.58 -34.15
C VAL A 12 23.44 44.98 -32.90
N PHE A 13 23.76 45.79 -31.89
CA PHE A 13 24.30 45.29 -30.62
C PHE A 13 23.28 44.45 -29.83
N LEU A 14 21.99 44.76 -29.90
CA LEU A 14 20.94 43.96 -29.27
C LEU A 14 20.66 42.63 -30.01
N GLY A 15 20.94 42.55 -31.32
CA GLY A 15 20.81 41.32 -32.10
C GLY A 15 22.00 40.35 -32.00
N SER A 16 23.15 40.81 -31.49
CA SER A 16 24.40 40.04 -31.46
C SER A 16 24.53 39.07 -30.27
N CYS A 17 23.52 38.99 -29.40
CA CYS A 17 23.53 38.10 -28.24
C CYS A 17 22.48 37.00 -28.39
N SER A 18 22.65 36.12 -29.38
CA SER A 18 21.99 34.81 -29.41
C SER A 18 23.04 33.73 -29.14
N ASN A 19 23.36 33.55 -27.86
CA ASN A 19 24.19 32.42 -27.44
C ASN A 19 23.36 31.13 -27.52
N SER A 20 23.17 30.58 -28.72
CA SER A 20 22.62 29.23 -28.93
C SER A 20 23.73 28.19 -28.79
N GLY A 21 24.51 28.29 -27.72
CA GLY A 21 25.53 27.33 -27.33
C GLY A 21 24.93 26.07 -26.73
N ASN A 22 24.12 25.34 -27.49
CA ASN A 22 23.86 23.94 -27.20
C ASN A 22 24.87 23.16 -28.04
N GLY A 23 25.94 22.65 -27.43
CA GLY A 23 26.91 21.81 -28.11
C GLY A 23 26.22 20.62 -28.80
N GLU A 24 26.79 20.14 -29.90
CA GLU A 24 26.18 19.15 -30.81
C GLU A 24 25.99 17.73 -30.21
N LEU A 25 26.11 17.60 -28.89
CA LEU A 25 25.84 16.41 -28.11
C LEU A 25 25.11 16.78 -26.81
N VAL A 26 24.01 17.53 -26.91
CA VAL A 26 22.99 17.53 -25.85
C VAL A 26 22.33 16.16 -25.87
N GLY A 27 22.85 15.24 -25.04
CA GLY A 27 22.32 13.88 -24.89
C GLY A 27 20.80 13.88 -24.78
N THR A 28 20.15 12.81 -25.24
CA THR A 28 18.69 12.70 -25.22
C THR A 28 18.19 13.11 -23.84
N ARG A 29 17.47 14.25 -23.77
CA ARG A 29 16.84 14.68 -22.52
C ARG A 29 15.98 13.50 -22.08
N LYS A 30 16.41 12.81 -21.03
CA LYS A 30 15.58 11.80 -20.37
C LYS A 30 14.37 12.59 -19.85
N ASN A 31 13.30 12.58 -20.63
CA ASN A 31 11.99 13.10 -20.24
C ASN A 31 11.35 12.27 -19.12
N SER A 32 12.11 11.37 -18.49
CA SER A 32 11.73 10.76 -17.23
C SER A 32 11.80 11.85 -16.16
N LYS A 33 10.65 12.46 -15.87
CA LYS A 33 10.47 13.13 -14.58
C LYS A 33 10.89 12.11 -13.50
N PRO A 34 11.70 12.52 -12.51
CA PRO A 34 12.00 11.62 -11.40
C PRO A 34 10.66 11.17 -10.80
N PHE A 35 10.45 9.86 -10.73
CA PHE A 35 9.29 9.29 -10.07
C PHE A 35 9.51 9.49 -8.57
N TYR A 36 8.65 10.29 -7.96
CA TYR A 36 8.58 10.41 -6.52
C TYR A 36 7.39 9.57 -6.07
N GLN A 37 7.64 8.57 -5.23
CA GLN A 37 6.55 7.85 -4.59
C GLN A 37 5.87 8.82 -3.63
N PRO A 38 4.58 9.11 -3.78
CA PRO A 38 3.88 9.97 -2.83
C PRO A 38 3.89 9.32 -1.45
N ASP A 39 3.99 10.15 -0.43
CA ASP A 39 3.98 9.67 0.95
C ASP A 39 2.61 9.01 1.25
N PRO A 40 2.60 7.78 1.79
CA PRO A 40 1.36 7.12 2.18
C PRO A 40 0.59 7.94 3.22
N TYR A 41 -0.73 7.90 3.16
CA TYR A 41 -1.57 8.67 4.07
C TYR A 41 -1.35 8.28 5.54
N GLY A 42 -1.05 9.26 6.40
CA GLY A 42 -0.82 9.04 7.83
C GLY A 42 0.55 8.45 8.18
N MET A 43 1.48 8.44 7.22
CA MET A 43 2.86 8.01 7.41
C MET A 43 3.85 9.14 7.08
N VAL A 44 4.99 9.13 7.75
CA VAL A 44 6.13 10.00 7.52
C VAL A 44 7.31 9.26 6.91
N PHE A 45 8.02 9.93 6.00
CA PHE A 45 9.24 9.42 5.42
C PHE A 45 10.42 9.54 6.40
N VAL A 46 11.03 8.42 6.75
CA VAL A 46 12.26 8.34 7.56
C VAL A 46 13.45 8.16 6.61
N PRO A 47 14.37 9.14 6.54
CA PRO A 47 15.51 9.06 5.63
C PRO A 47 16.49 7.97 6.06
N GLN A 48 17.23 7.42 5.10
CA GLN A 48 18.31 6.48 5.37
C GLN A 48 19.38 7.12 6.26
N GLY A 49 19.94 6.34 7.18
CA GLY A 49 20.95 6.85 8.09
C GLY A 49 21.54 5.77 8.98
N SER A 50 22.39 6.19 9.90
CA SER A 50 22.90 5.36 10.98
C SER A 50 22.60 6.02 12.32
N TYR A 51 22.19 5.23 13.30
CA TYR A 51 22.00 5.70 14.67
C TYR A 51 22.56 4.66 15.64
N THR A 52 22.91 5.11 16.84
CA THR A 52 23.36 4.24 17.93
C THR A 52 22.15 3.80 18.74
N MET A 53 21.83 2.51 18.66
CA MET A 53 20.74 1.88 19.40
C MET A 53 21.20 1.44 20.78
N GLY A 54 20.38 1.72 21.79
CA GLY A 54 20.68 1.46 23.20
C GLY A 54 21.28 2.70 23.86
N ALA A 55 20.59 3.24 24.87
CA ALA A 55 21.15 4.25 25.74
C ALA A 55 22.11 3.55 26.71
N GLY A 56 23.34 4.03 26.81
CA GLY A 56 24.30 3.56 27.82
C GLY A 56 24.02 4.13 29.21
N ASP A 57 22.75 4.31 29.58
CA ASP A 57 22.39 4.81 30.90
C ASP A 57 22.28 3.64 31.88
N GLU A 58 22.85 3.83 33.06
CA GLU A 58 23.01 2.79 34.07
C GLU A 58 21.70 2.64 34.87
N ASP A 59 21.01 1.51 34.72
CA ASP A 59 19.91 1.17 35.62
C ASP A 59 20.49 0.98 37.03
N LEU A 60 19.95 1.74 38.00
CA LEU A 60 20.32 1.71 39.42
C LEU A 60 20.29 0.29 40.01
N THR A 61 19.60 -0.65 39.37
CA THR A 61 19.46 -2.05 39.82
C THR A 61 20.28 -3.09 39.02
N HIS A 62 21.28 -2.68 38.24
CA HIS A 62 22.48 -3.47 37.91
C HIS A 62 22.32 -4.86 37.26
N SER A 63 21.24 -5.15 36.51
CA SER A 63 21.07 -6.49 35.89
C SER A 63 21.09 -6.54 34.36
N ASN A 64 20.99 -5.41 33.64
CA ASN A 64 21.03 -5.40 32.18
C ASN A 64 21.96 -4.30 31.64
N LEU A 65 23.21 -4.68 31.32
CA LEU A 65 24.14 -3.81 30.59
C LEU A 65 23.71 -3.76 29.11
N ILE A 66 22.94 -2.74 28.73
CA ILE A 66 22.59 -2.49 27.32
C ILE A 66 23.82 -1.90 26.63
N GLN A 67 24.52 -2.74 25.85
CA GLN A 67 25.65 -2.28 25.05
C GLN A 67 25.14 -1.50 23.81
N PRO A 68 25.56 -0.25 23.61
CA PRO A 68 25.13 0.54 22.47
C PRO A 68 25.67 -0.07 21.16
N LYS A 69 24.80 -0.25 20.16
CA LYS A 69 25.17 -0.76 18.83
C LYS A 69 24.80 0.24 17.75
N THR A 70 25.74 0.60 16.88
CA THR A 70 25.44 1.45 15.72
C THR A 70 24.83 0.61 14.60
N ILE A 71 23.60 0.95 14.20
CA ILE A 71 22.84 0.26 13.16
C ILE A 71 22.61 1.24 12.01
N SER A 72 22.77 0.77 10.78
CA SER A 72 22.35 1.49 9.58
C SER A 72 21.00 0.96 9.12
N VAL A 73 20.08 1.88 8.84
CA VAL A 73 18.72 1.56 8.39
C VAL A 73 18.48 2.25 7.06
N SER A 74 17.94 1.50 6.10
CA SER A 74 17.50 2.03 4.81
C SER A 74 16.31 2.98 5.00
N ALA A 75 16.06 3.88 4.04
CA ALA A 75 14.89 4.74 4.13
C ALA A 75 13.58 3.92 4.12
N PHE A 76 12.60 4.32 4.94
CA PHE A 76 11.29 3.66 5.04
C PHE A 76 10.21 4.64 5.53
N PHE A 77 8.96 4.23 5.48
CA PHE A 77 7.82 4.99 6.01
C PHE A 77 7.41 4.48 7.38
N MET A 78 7.09 5.39 8.29
CA MET A 78 6.60 5.08 9.64
C MET A 78 5.28 5.80 9.89
N ASP A 79 4.35 5.15 10.59
CA ASP A 79 3.10 5.80 10.99
C ASP A 79 3.37 7.03 11.86
N GLU A 80 2.66 8.14 11.59
CA GLU A 80 2.77 9.38 12.38
C GLU A 80 2.24 9.21 13.82
N THR A 81 1.29 8.30 14.01
CA THR A 81 0.57 8.07 15.25
C THR A 81 0.34 6.58 15.44
N GLU A 82 0.24 6.15 16.69
CA GLU A 82 -0.15 4.78 17.01
C GLU A 82 -1.50 4.42 16.38
N ILE A 83 -1.70 3.13 16.11
CA ILE A 83 -2.96 2.63 15.55
C ILE A 83 -4.10 2.89 16.54
N THR A 84 -5.07 3.70 16.13
CA THR A 84 -6.25 4.01 16.95
C THR A 84 -7.21 2.82 16.99
N ASN A 85 -8.03 2.76 18.04
CA ASN A 85 -9.08 1.75 18.15
C ASN A 85 -10.03 1.71 16.95
N ASP A 86 -10.27 2.86 16.31
CA ASP A 86 -11.13 2.94 15.13
C ASP A 86 -10.47 2.34 13.88
N LYS A 87 -9.19 2.67 13.63
CA LYS A 87 -8.39 2.03 12.58
C LYS A 87 -8.34 0.52 12.76
N TYR A 88 -8.14 0.04 13.99
CA TYR A 88 -8.14 -1.38 14.28
C TYR A 88 -9.50 -2.04 14.02
N ARG A 89 -10.62 -1.37 14.36
CA ARG A 89 -11.97 -1.87 14.02
C ARG A 89 -12.20 -1.95 12.53
N MET A 90 -11.73 -0.97 11.75
CA MET A 90 -11.79 -1.03 10.29
C MET A 90 -11.07 -2.26 9.75
N PHE A 91 -9.87 -2.54 10.26
CA PHE A 91 -9.12 -3.75 9.91
C PHE A 91 -9.88 -5.03 10.26
N VAL A 92 -10.40 -5.15 11.49
CA VAL A 92 -11.17 -6.35 11.91
C VAL A 92 -12.42 -6.53 11.05
N ASN A 93 -13.14 -5.45 10.74
CA ASN A 93 -14.29 -5.50 9.84
C ASN A 93 -13.89 -5.92 8.43
N TRP A 94 -12.76 -5.43 7.93
CA TRP A 94 -12.24 -5.83 6.62
C TRP A 94 -11.89 -7.31 6.57
N VAL A 95 -11.25 -7.84 7.61
CA VAL A 95 -10.92 -9.28 7.73
C VAL A 95 -12.18 -10.13 7.84
N ARG A 96 -13.15 -9.72 8.65
CA ARG A 96 -14.47 -10.37 8.72
C ARG A 96 -15.12 -10.42 7.34
N ASP A 97 -15.13 -9.29 6.66
CA ASP A 97 -15.79 -9.10 5.38
C ASP A 97 -15.07 -9.83 4.23
N SER A 98 -13.75 -9.96 4.26
CA SER A 98 -12.99 -10.75 3.28
C SER A 98 -13.32 -12.22 3.43
N ILE A 99 -13.27 -12.75 4.65
CA ILE A 99 -13.56 -14.15 4.96
C ILE A 99 -15.01 -14.50 4.56
N ALA A 100 -15.97 -13.63 4.90
CA ALA A 100 -17.36 -13.80 4.49
C ALA A 100 -17.53 -13.83 2.97
N ARG A 101 -16.84 -12.94 2.24
CA ARG A 101 -16.89 -12.91 0.77
C ARG A 101 -16.29 -14.15 0.14
N THR A 102 -15.19 -14.67 0.69
CA THR A 102 -14.60 -15.93 0.22
C THR A 102 -15.61 -17.08 0.35
N MET A 103 -16.22 -17.26 1.53
CA MET A 103 -17.20 -18.31 1.75
C MET A 103 -18.47 -18.14 0.91
N LEU A 104 -18.95 -16.90 0.72
CA LEU A 104 -20.08 -16.62 -0.16
C LEU A 104 -19.74 -16.80 -1.64
N GLY A 105 -18.48 -16.57 -2.02
CA GLY A 105 -17.96 -16.80 -3.37
C GLY A 105 -18.01 -18.28 -3.77
N ASP A 106 -17.85 -19.20 -2.81
CA ASP A 106 -17.97 -20.64 -3.07
C ASP A 106 -19.40 -21.06 -3.47
N VAL A 107 -20.41 -20.29 -3.05
CA VAL A 107 -21.83 -20.56 -3.32
C VAL A 107 -22.41 -19.66 -4.43
N ARG A 108 -21.97 -18.41 -4.49
CA ARG A 108 -22.36 -17.39 -5.48
C ARG A 108 -21.12 -16.71 -6.07
N PRO A 109 -20.38 -17.39 -6.96
CA PRO A 109 -19.15 -16.85 -7.52
C PRO A 109 -19.39 -15.57 -8.32
N GLU A 110 -20.49 -15.50 -9.08
CA GLU A 110 -20.85 -14.33 -9.91
C GLU A 110 -20.94 -13.01 -9.11
N ASP A 111 -21.41 -13.08 -7.86
CA ASP A 111 -21.66 -11.89 -7.05
C ASP A 111 -20.40 -11.44 -6.29
N TYR A 112 -19.60 -12.41 -5.82
CA TYR A 112 -18.53 -12.18 -4.84
C TYR A 112 -17.12 -12.43 -5.38
N LEU A 113 -16.95 -13.05 -6.55
CA LEU A 113 -15.67 -13.34 -7.19
C LEU A 113 -15.54 -12.61 -8.53
N ILE A 114 -14.31 -12.21 -8.84
CA ILE A 114 -13.90 -11.63 -10.11
C ILE A 114 -12.94 -12.63 -10.74
N GLU A 115 -13.47 -13.45 -11.64
CA GLU A 115 -12.72 -14.52 -12.31
C GLU A 115 -12.02 -14.03 -13.57
N GLU A 116 -12.56 -13.01 -14.25
CA GLU A 116 -12.03 -12.54 -15.53
C GLU A 116 -11.91 -11.01 -15.56
N ASN A 117 -10.89 -10.53 -16.26
CA ASN A 117 -10.78 -9.13 -16.60
C ASN A 117 -11.68 -8.78 -17.79
N GLU A 118 -12.70 -7.94 -17.57
CA GLU A 118 -13.64 -7.47 -18.60
C GLU A 118 -12.97 -6.89 -19.87
N LYS A 119 -11.72 -6.40 -19.76
CA LYS A 119 -11.01 -5.73 -20.87
C LYS A 119 -9.99 -6.61 -21.58
N THR A 120 -9.29 -7.47 -20.85
CA THR A 120 -8.19 -8.29 -21.41
C THR A 120 -8.59 -9.74 -21.66
N GLY A 121 -9.69 -10.20 -21.05
CA GLY A 121 -10.10 -11.60 -21.09
C GLY A 121 -9.15 -12.54 -20.35
N GLU A 122 -8.28 -11.99 -19.50
CA GLU A 122 -7.38 -12.77 -18.65
C GLU A 122 -8.17 -13.36 -17.48
N VAL A 123 -8.04 -14.67 -17.30
CA VAL A 123 -8.62 -15.40 -16.17
C VAL A 123 -7.67 -15.30 -14.98
N TYR A 124 -8.21 -14.94 -13.83
CA TYR A 124 -7.49 -14.87 -12.56
C TYR A 124 -7.57 -16.21 -11.83
N ASP A 125 -6.41 -16.77 -11.50
CA ASP A 125 -6.26 -17.98 -10.69
C ASP A 125 -5.25 -17.72 -9.56
N PRO A 126 -5.69 -17.59 -8.29
CA PRO A 126 -7.08 -17.65 -7.82
C PRO A 126 -7.91 -16.39 -8.18
N PRO A 127 -9.26 -16.48 -8.17
CA PRO A 127 -10.12 -15.35 -8.45
C PRO A 127 -10.03 -14.26 -7.36
N TYR A 128 -10.23 -13.01 -7.75
CA TYR A 128 -10.21 -11.88 -6.80
C TYR A 128 -11.57 -11.67 -6.13
N LEU A 129 -11.59 -11.19 -4.89
CA LEU A 129 -12.84 -10.85 -4.20
C LEU A 129 -13.47 -9.57 -4.77
N ASN A 130 -14.78 -9.62 -5.01
CA ASN A 130 -15.60 -8.49 -5.38
C ASN A 130 -16.01 -7.68 -4.15
N TRP A 131 -15.32 -6.55 -3.93
CA TRP A 131 -15.60 -5.62 -2.83
C TRP A 131 -16.76 -4.66 -3.10
N LYS A 132 -17.34 -4.65 -4.32
CA LYS A 132 -18.45 -3.77 -4.67
C LYS A 132 -19.80 -4.29 -4.18
N THR A 133 -19.93 -5.62 -4.11
CA THR A 133 -21.16 -6.26 -3.64
C THR A 133 -21.19 -6.20 -2.12
N ASP A 134 -22.29 -5.66 -1.57
CA ASP A 134 -22.52 -5.59 -0.13
C ASP A 134 -22.93 -6.96 0.41
N ILE A 135 -22.45 -7.31 1.61
CA ILE A 135 -22.81 -8.57 2.27
C ILE A 135 -24.13 -8.38 3.02
N GLU A 136 -25.13 -9.18 2.66
CA GLU A 136 -26.41 -9.21 3.37
C GLU A 136 -26.36 -10.11 4.61
N TRP A 137 -25.84 -9.59 5.73
CA TRP A 137 -25.73 -10.32 7.01
C TRP A 137 -27.05 -10.86 7.57
N ASN A 138 -28.18 -10.23 7.21
CA ASN A 138 -29.52 -10.63 7.65
C ASN A 138 -30.41 -11.04 6.46
N SER A 139 -29.82 -11.62 5.41
CA SER A 139 -30.57 -12.09 4.24
C SER A 139 -31.62 -13.13 4.63
N LYS A 140 -32.72 -13.19 3.86
CA LYS A 140 -33.75 -14.22 4.01
C LYS A 140 -33.40 -15.51 3.27
N ASP A 141 -32.44 -15.44 2.37
CA ASP A 141 -31.99 -16.55 1.55
C ASP A 141 -31.35 -17.63 2.42
N GLN A 142 -31.77 -18.88 2.25
CA GLN A 142 -31.31 -19.99 3.06
C GLN A 142 -29.82 -20.27 2.83
N ASP A 143 -29.37 -20.27 1.58
CA ASP A 143 -27.97 -20.57 1.23
C ASP A 143 -26.99 -19.56 1.85
N VAL A 144 -27.31 -18.26 1.76
CA VAL A 144 -26.49 -17.18 2.36
C VAL A 144 -26.45 -17.31 3.88
N ARG A 145 -27.59 -17.62 4.50
CA ARG A 145 -27.68 -17.79 5.96
C ARG A 145 -26.86 -18.97 6.45
N ASP A 146 -26.88 -20.09 5.73
CA ASP A 146 -26.18 -21.30 6.16
C ASP A 146 -24.66 -21.14 6.04
N VAL A 147 -24.19 -20.48 4.99
CA VAL A 147 -22.76 -20.14 4.81
C VAL A 147 -22.27 -19.20 5.90
N LEU A 148 -23.01 -18.10 6.13
CA LEU A 148 -22.64 -17.13 7.16
C LEU A 148 -22.78 -17.69 8.58
N GLU A 149 -23.62 -18.71 8.80
CA GLU A 149 -23.77 -19.35 10.11
C GLU A 149 -22.45 -19.94 10.61
N ASP A 150 -21.60 -20.45 9.71
CA ASP A 150 -20.29 -20.99 10.10
C ASP A 150 -19.37 -19.92 10.69
N MET A 151 -19.55 -18.64 10.35
CA MET A 151 -18.74 -17.57 10.96
C MET A 151 -19.09 -17.30 12.42
N TYR A 152 -20.27 -17.71 12.88
CA TYR A 152 -20.75 -17.42 14.22
C TYR A 152 -20.40 -18.54 15.20
N LEU A 153 -20.37 -18.19 16.50
CA LEU A 153 -20.25 -19.18 17.57
C LEU A 153 -21.36 -20.24 17.45
N PRO A 154 -21.08 -21.51 17.78
CA PRO A 154 -22.10 -22.55 17.79
C PRO A 154 -23.12 -22.30 18.90
N GLU A 155 -24.34 -22.83 18.76
CA GLU A 155 -25.47 -22.50 19.64
C GLU A 155 -25.20 -22.70 21.15
N HIS A 156 -24.37 -23.70 21.49
CA HIS A 156 -24.04 -24.03 22.88
C HIS A 156 -23.02 -23.08 23.52
N GLU A 157 -22.24 -22.34 22.72
CA GLU A 157 -21.28 -21.33 23.19
C GLU A 157 -21.88 -19.91 23.18
N ARG A 158 -23.05 -19.70 22.55
CA ARG A 158 -23.69 -18.38 22.44
C ARG A 158 -24.16 -17.86 23.79
N PHE A 159 -23.64 -16.71 24.18
CA PHE A 159 -24.17 -15.99 25.34
C PHE A 159 -25.51 -15.32 25.01
N PHE A 160 -26.51 -15.50 25.88
CA PHE A 160 -27.89 -14.99 25.69
C PHE A 160 -28.54 -15.33 24.33
N ARG A 161 -28.15 -16.43 23.68
CA ARG A 161 -28.63 -16.84 22.33
C ARG A 161 -28.40 -15.76 21.26
N ARG A 162 -27.45 -14.85 21.48
CA ARG A 162 -27.07 -13.85 20.48
C ARG A 162 -26.09 -14.46 19.50
N LYS A 163 -26.23 -14.11 18.22
CA LYS A 163 -25.24 -14.46 17.20
C LYS A 163 -24.04 -13.53 17.37
N GLU A 164 -22.92 -14.10 17.75
CA GLU A 164 -21.64 -13.41 17.88
C GLU A 164 -20.62 -14.13 17.01
N ILE A 165 -19.78 -13.35 16.33
CA ILE A 165 -18.76 -13.88 15.41
C ILE A 165 -17.74 -14.65 16.22
N ASP A 166 -17.35 -15.82 15.73
CA ASP A 166 -16.27 -16.60 16.32
C ASP A 166 -14.93 -15.94 15.99
N THR A 167 -14.32 -15.31 16.99
CA THR A 167 -13.02 -14.62 16.83
C THR A 167 -11.88 -15.57 16.49
N ARG A 168 -12.02 -16.87 16.79
CA ARG A 168 -11.03 -17.91 16.45
C ARG A 168 -10.93 -18.14 14.94
N LYS A 169 -12.01 -17.84 14.21
CA LYS A 169 -12.08 -18.01 12.75
C LYS A 169 -11.58 -16.79 11.98
N LEU A 170 -11.35 -15.65 12.64
CA LEU A 170 -10.86 -14.41 12.01
C LEU A 170 -9.34 -14.42 11.81
N MET A 171 -8.83 -15.43 11.11
CA MET A 171 -7.43 -15.54 10.75
C MET A 171 -7.23 -14.88 9.38
N TYR A 172 -6.43 -13.81 9.34
CA TYR A 172 -6.12 -13.14 8.08
C TYR A 172 -4.98 -13.85 7.36
N GLU A 173 -5.09 -13.95 6.04
CA GLU A 173 -4.02 -14.43 5.18
C GLU A 173 -3.32 -13.25 4.52
N TYR A 174 -2.02 -13.36 4.33
CA TYR A 174 -1.23 -12.39 3.58
C TYR A 174 -0.23 -13.11 2.70
N TYR A 175 0.03 -12.53 1.54
CA TYR A 175 0.93 -13.06 0.54
C TYR A 175 1.90 -11.95 0.14
N TRP A 176 3.16 -12.30 -0.09
CA TRP A 176 4.11 -11.40 -0.75
C TRP A 176 4.55 -12.02 -2.06
N VAL A 177 4.69 -11.17 -3.07
CA VAL A 177 5.17 -11.60 -4.38
C VAL A 177 6.67 -11.33 -4.46
N ASP A 178 7.46 -12.39 -4.70
CA ASP A 178 8.86 -12.20 -5.05
C ASP A 178 8.98 -11.75 -6.51
N LEU A 179 9.08 -10.44 -6.69
CA LEU A 179 9.22 -9.82 -8.01
C LEU A 179 10.52 -10.22 -8.71
N HIS A 180 11.59 -10.54 -7.98
CA HIS A 180 12.87 -10.91 -8.58
C HIS A 180 12.82 -12.33 -9.13
N ALA A 181 12.23 -13.27 -8.38
CA ALA A 181 11.98 -14.63 -8.86
C ALA A 181 10.99 -14.62 -10.04
N ALA A 182 9.89 -13.86 -9.93
CA ALA A 182 8.91 -13.72 -10.99
C ALA A 182 9.51 -13.15 -12.29
N ALA A 183 10.39 -12.15 -12.20
CA ALA A 183 11.08 -11.59 -13.37
C ALA A 183 12.04 -12.58 -14.03
N LYS A 184 12.67 -13.46 -13.25
CA LYS A 184 13.53 -14.54 -13.76
C LYS A 184 12.75 -15.73 -14.33
N LYS A 185 11.44 -15.80 -14.09
CA LYS A 185 10.59 -16.97 -14.36
C LYS A 185 11.06 -18.25 -13.66
N ASP A 186 11.75 -18.08 -12.51
CA ASP A 186 12.06 -19.20 -11.62
C ASP A 186 10.87 -19.40 -10.69
N PHE A 187 10.08 -20.43 -10.96
CA PHE A 187 8.85 -20.78 -10.23
C PHE A 187 9.03 -21.99 -9.28
N THR A 188 10.29 -22.37 -9.02
CA THR A 188 10.72 -23.41 -8.07
C THR A 188 11.36 -22.77 -6.85
#